data_AF-A0A2S2QUC2-F1
#
_entry.id   AF-A0A2S2QUC2-F1
#
_cell.length_a   1.000
_cell.length_b   1.000
_cell.length_c   1.000
_cell.angle_alpha   90.00
_cell.angle_beta   90.00
_cell.angle_gamma   90.00
#
_symmetry.space_group_name_H-M   'P 1'
#
loop_
_entity.id
_entity.type
_entity.pdbx_description
1 polymer ?
#
loop_
_entity_poly.entity_id
_entity_poly.type
_entity_poly.pdbx_seq_one_letter_code
_entity_poly.pdbx_strand_id
1 'polypeptide(L)'
;FFQSLSFIHIIDTDFNAKYQTWSRSTNTRGCVLKNFFSFNYLKVITFLFPTYWPSHSNRHLDTLDFFITYLPNRFSTEVIRLNDPVSDHTPVLLLIGAYPSLKKNRPTITPGTTNWKKFKDIISN
;
A
#
# COMPACT_ATOMS: atom_id res chain seq x y z
N PHE A 1 -17.23 5.13 13.70
CA PHE A 1 -17.06 4.89 12.26
C PHE A 1 -16.00 3.83 11.98
N PHE A 2 -14.70 4.09 12.15
CA PHE A 2 -13.67 3.07 11.82
C PHE A 2 -13.81 1.75 12.59
N GLN A 3 -14.24 1.81 13.86
CA GLN A 3 -14.51 0.62 14.68
C GLN A 3 -15.75 -0.18 14.23
N SER A 4 -16.62 0.39 13.40
CA SER A 4 -17.80 -0.30 12.87
C SER A 4 -17.55 -0.91 11.48
N LEU A 5 -16.35 -0.76 10.92
CA LEU A 5 -15.99 -1.34 9.63
C LEU A 5 -15.54 -2.79 9.80
N SER A 6 -15.71 -3.59 8.74
CA SER A 6 -15.28 -5.00 8.70
C SER A 6 -13.78 -5.18 8.91
N PHE A 7 -13.39 -6.42 9.21
CA PHE A 7 -11.99 -6.85 9.36
C PHE A 7 -11.12 -6.71 8.10
N ILE A 8 -11.69 -6.30 6.97
CA ILE A 8 -10.95 -5.89 5.78
C ILE A 8 -11.67 -4.66 5.24
N HIS A 9 -10.96 -3.55 5.15
CA HIS A 9 -11.53 -2.31 4.62
C HIS A 9 -10.44 -1.41 4.03
N ILE A 10 -10.89 -0.56 3.11
CA ILE A 10 -10.12 0.47 2.43
C ILE A 10 -10.96 1.73 2.50
N ILE A 11 -10.32 2.82 2.87
CA ILE A 11 -10.95 4.12 2.98
C ILE A 11 -10.12 5.09 2.17
N ASP A 12 -10.79 5.81 1.31
CA ASP A 12 -10.23 6.87 0.49
C ASP A 12 -11.09 8.12 0.70
N THR A 13 -10.43 9.23 1.03
CA THR A 13 -11.06 10.54 1.21
C THR A 13 -9.97 11.60 1.28
N ASP A 14 -10.31 12.84 0.93
CA ASP A 14 -9.45 13.98 1.23
C ASP A 14 -9.51 14.27 2.75
N PHE A 15 -8.47 13.86 3.46
CA PHE A 15 -8.35 14.11 4.90
C PHE A 15 -7.89 15.54 5.20
N ASN A 16 -7.34 16.26 4.22
CA ASN A 16 -6.67 17.55 4.38
C ASN A 16 -5.76 17.59 5.63
N ALA A 17 -5.04 16.48 5.83
CA ALA A 17 -4.22 16.18 6.99
C ALA A 17 -2.81 15.89 6.52
N LYS A 18 -1.81 16.46 7.21
CA LYS A 18 -0.43 16.47 6.75
C LYS A 18 0.46 15.82 7.79
N TYR A 19 1.17 14.78 7.38
CA TYR A 19 2.16 14.11 8.19
C TYR A 19 3.29 13.57 7.30
N GLN A 20 4.52 13.57 7.81
CA GLN A 20 5.74 13.21 7.07
C GLN A 20 5.67 11.87 6.30
N THR A 21 4.82 10.93 6.72
CA THR A 21 4.66 9.64 6.02
C THR A 21 4.01 9.77 4.65
N TRP A 22 3.17 10.79 4.42
CA TRP A 22 2.48 10.99 3.13
C TRP A 22 2.62 12.41 2.58
N SER A 23 2.77 13.42 3.42
CA SER A 23 2.86 14.83 3.04
C SER A 23 4.26 15.41 3.35
N ARG A 24 4.60 16.53 2.70
CA ARG A 24 5.87 17.24 2.90
C ARG A 24 5.95 18.03 4.20
N SER A 25 4.83 18.21 4.87
CA SER A 25 4.73 18.97 6.12
C SER A 25 3.89 18.21 7.13
N THR A 26 3.91 18.70 8.38
CA THR A 26 3.10 18.12 9.45
C THR A 26 2.16 19.18 10.00
N ASN A 27 0.89 18.83 10.19
CA ASN A 27 -0.10 19.65 10.89
C ASN A 27 -0.76 18.86 12.03
N THR A 28 -1.50 19.54 12.91
CA THR A 28 -2.17 18.92 14.07
C THR A 28 -3.11 17.80 13.66
N ARG A 29 -3.86 17.97 12.56
CA ARG A 29 -4.75 16.95 12.01
C ARG A 29 -3.99 15.68 11.65
N GLY A 30 -2.87 15.80 10.94
CA GLY A 30 -2.03 14.66 10.56
C GLY A 30 -1.37 13.97 11.74
N CYS A 31 -0.96 14.71 12.80
CA CYS A 31 -0.48 14.10 14.04
C CYS A 31 -1.56 13.23 14.71
N VAL A 32 -2.77 13.76 14.85
CA VAL A 32 -3.90 13.02 15.44
C VAL A 32 -4.23 11.78 14.59
N LEU A 33 -4.29 11.96 13.27
CA LEU A 33 -4.59 10.89 12.33
C LEU A 33 -3.52 9.78 12.38
N LYS A 34 -2.23 10.15 12.41
CA LYS A 34 -1.13 9.20 12.52
C LYS A 34 -1.17 8.41 13.82
N ASN A 35 -1.48 9.07 14.94
CA ASN A 35 -1.62 8.39 16.23
C ASN A 35 -2.77 7.39 16.19
N PHE A 36 -3.90 7.79 15.60
CA PHE A 36 -5.05 6.91 15.38
C PHE A 36 -4.69 5.69 14.51
N PHE A 37 -3.98 5.87 13.40
CA PHE A 37 -3.55 4.77 12.54
C PHE A 37 -2.61 3.80 13.24
N SER A 38 -1.67 4.34 14.01
CA SER A 38 -0.68 3.56 14.74
C SER A 38 -1.35 2.73 15.84
N PHE A 39 -2.33 3.29 16.54
CA PHE A 39 -3.10 2.59 17.57
C PHE A 39 -3.98 1.47 17.00
N ASN A 40 -4.55 1.65 15.80
CA ASN A 40 -5.45 0.68 15.17
C ASN A 40 -4.76 -0.24 14.14
N TYR A 41 -3.43 -0.22 14.06
CA TYR A 41 -2.64 -1.02 13.11
C TYR A 41 -3.06 -0.82 11.63
N LEU A 42 -3.48 0.39 11.29
CA LEU A 42 -3.88 0.75 9.93
C LEU A 42 -2.64 1.12 9.10
N LYS A 43 -2.68 0.80 7.81
CA LYS A 43 -1.62 1.12 6.85
C LYS A 43 -2.04 2.29 6.00
N VAL A 44 -1.10 3.20 5.78
CA VAL A 44 -1.24 4.28 4.81
C VAL A 44 -0.59 3.83 3.51
N ILE A 45 -1.34 3.95 2.42
CA ILE A 45 -0.88 3.68 1.07
C ILE A 45 -1.03 4.98 0.30
N THR A 46 0.10 5.54 -0.13
CA THR A 46 0.17 6.87 -0.75
C THR A 46 1.03 6.81 -2.00
N PHE A 47 0.79 7.74 -2.92
CA PHE A 47 1.70 7.99 -4.02
C PHE A 47 2.90 8.80 -3.54
N LEU A 48 4.07 8.60 -4.17
CA LEU A 48 5.31 9.32 -3.84
C LEU A 48 5.33 10.76 -4.35
N PHE A 49 4.44 11.10 -5.29
CA PHE A 49 4.38 12.42 -5.90
C PHE A 49 3.10 13.16 -5.46
N PRO A 50 3.08 14.51 -5.55
CA PRO A 50 1.94 15.32 -5.14
C PRO A 50 0.63 14.89 -5.79
N THR A 51 -0.44 14.91 -5.02
CA THR A 51 -1.81 14.70 -5.51
C THR A 51 -2.60 16.00 -5.56
N TYR A 52 -2.10 17.06 -4.92
CA TYR A 52 -2.71 18.39 -4.90
C TYR A 52 -1.80 19.44 -5.55
N TRP A 53 -2.37 20.20 -6.48
CA TRP A 53 -1.75 21.16 -7.39
C TRP A 53 -2.44 22.53 -7.30
N PRO A 54 -2.19 23.29 -6.23
CA PRO A 54 -2.83 24.58 -6.05
C PRO A 54 -2.50 25.58 -7.16
N SER A 55 -3.50 26.34 -7.59
CA SER A 55 -3.33 27.50 -8.48
C SER A 55 -2.82 28.75 -7.76
N HIS A 56 -3.00 28.82 -6.44
CA HIS A 56 -2.65 30.00 -5.64
C HIS A 56 -1.19 29.95 -5.18
N SER A 57 -0.45 31.05 -5.36
CA SER A 57 0.98 31.18 -5.04
C SER A 57 1.34 30.87 -3.58
N ASN A 58 0.40 31.06 -2.66
CA ASN A 58 0.63 30.86 -1.22
C ASN A 58 0.40 29.41 -0.77
N ARG A 59 0.13 28.50 -1.70
CA ARG A 59 -0.06 27.08 -1.44
C ARG A 59 0.99 26.29 -2.21
N HIS A 60 1.48 25.21 -1.59
CA HIS A 60 2.50 24.35 -2.18
C HIS A 60 1.91 23.02 -2.64
N LEU A 61 2.55 22.42 -3.64
CA LEU A 61 2.29 21.05 -4.06
C LEU A 61 2.43 20.10 -2.88
N ASP A 62 1.42 19.25 -2.68
CA ASP A 62 1.38 18.35 -1.55
C ASP A 62 0.65 17.04 -1.91
N THR A 63 0.78 16.06 -1.03
CA THR A 63 0.06 14.79 -1.15
C THR A 63 -0.96 14.73 -0.02
N LEU A 64 -2.23 14.90 -0.39
CA LEU A 64 -3.36 14.97 0.54
C LEU A 64 -4.33 13.81 0.35
N ASP A 65 -4.41 13.30 -0.87
CA ASP A 65 -5.16 12.09 -1.23
C ASP A 65 -4.30 10.84 -1.00
N PHE A 66 -4.73 9.99 -0.08
CA PHE A 66 -4.09 8.72 0.25
C PHE A 66 -5.10 7.71 0.78
N PHE A 67 -4.78 6.43 0.61
CA PHE A 67 -5.61 5.33 1.07
C PHE A 67 -5.22 4.91 2.49
N ILE A 68 -6.22 4.62 3.30
CA ILE A 68 -6.05 3.93 4.59
C ILE A 68 -6.59 2.53 4.43
N THR A 69 -5.81 1.54 4.86
CA THR A 69 -6.19 0.15 4.70
C THR A 69 -5.96 -0.66 5.96
N TYR A 70 -6.88 -1.59 6.19
CA TYR A 70 -6.66 -2.75 7.03
C TYR A 70 -6.70 -3.99 6.13
N LEU A 71 -5.67 -4.12 5.29
CA LEU A 71 -5.50 -5.25 4.37
C LEU A 71 -4.48 -6.26 4.92
N PRO A 72 -4.77 -7.57 4.86
CA PRO A 72 -3.77 -8.61 5.11
C PRO A 72 -2.52 -8.45 4.25
N ASN A 73 -1.33 -8.71 4.81
CA ASN A 73 -0.02 -8.59 4.12
C ASN A 73 0.13 -9.49 2.88
N ARG A 74 -0.79 -10.44 2.67
CA ARG A 74 -0.78 -11.34 1.52
C ARG A 74 -1.26 -10.67 0.22
N PHE A 75 -2.00 -9.57 0.33
CA PHE A 75 -2.41 -8.79 -0.84
C PHE A 75 -1.27 -7.87 -1.24
N SER A 76 -0.90 -7.88 -2.52
CA SER A 76 -0.02 -6.85 -3.07
C SER A 76 -0.85 -5.61 -3.37
N THR A 77 -0.29 -4.44 -3.13
CA THR A 77 -0.94 -3.16 -3.42
C THR A 77 -0.02 -2.29 -4.24
N GLU A 78 -0.57 -1.65 -5.27
CA GLU A 78 0.13 -0.68 -6.11
C GLU A 78 -0.71 0.58 -6.23
N VAL A 79 -0.06 1.73 -6.26
CA VAL A 79 -0.71 3.04 -6.40
C VAL A 79 -0.25 3.66 -7.71
N ILE A 80 -1.21 3.97 -8.57
CA ILE A 80 -0.97 4.59 -9.86
C ILE A 80 -1.64 5.95 -9.90
N ARG A 81 -0.92 6.96 -10.39
CA ARG A 81 -1.48 8.27 -10.69
C ARG A 81 -2.13 8.24 -12.07
N LEU A 82 -3.34 8.77 -12.19
CA LEU A 82 -3.97 9.03 -13.48
C LEU A 82 -3.61 10.45 -13.94
N ASN A 83 -3.15 10.57 -15.19
CA ASN A 83 -2.80 11.88 -15.75
C ASN A 83 -4.05 12.55 -16.32
N ASP A 84 -4.88 13.09 -15.42
CA ASP A 84 -6.12 13.79 -15.75
C ASP A 84 -6.06 15.24 -15.25
N PRO A 85 -5.95 16.25 -16.15
CA PRO A 85 -5.74 17.64 -15.78
C PRO A 85 -7.05 18.40 -15.47
N VAL A 86 -8.17 17.73 -15.27
CA VAL A 86 -9.49 18.38 -15.11
C VAL A 86 -9.69 19.03 -13.72
N SER A 87 -8.79 18.79 -12.76
CA SER A 87 -8.83 19.33 -11.40
C SER A 87 -7.45 19.73 -10.87
N ASP A 88 -7.41 20.55 -9.82
CA ASP A 88 -6.23 20.77 -8.98
C ASP A 88 -5.88 19.55 -8.12
N HIS A 89 -6.71 18.51 -8.13
CA HIS A 89 -6.37 17.18 -7.62
C HIS A 89 -6.05 16.21 -8.75
N THR A 90 -5.00 15.41 -8.57
CA THR A 90 -4.68 14.31 -9.48
C THR A 90 -5.35 13.02 -9.01
N PRO A 91 -6.19 12.38 -9.82
CA PRO A 91 -6.82 11.12 -9.43
C PRO A 91 -5.78 10.03 -9.18
N VAL A 92 -6.04 9.21 -8.18
CA VAL A 92 -5.17 8.11 -7.77
C VAL A 92 -5.94 6.80 -7.82
N LEU A 93 -5.32 5.77 -8.39
CA LEU A 93 -5.87 4.42 -8.50
C LEU A 93 -5.09 3.47 -7.59
N LEU A 94 -5.82 2.78 -6.70
CA LEU A 94 -5.29 1.67 -5.90
C LEU A 94 -5.57 0.34 -6.59
N LEU A 95 -4.52 -0.38 -6.95
CA LEU A 95 -4.61 -1.75 -7.45
C LEU A 95 -4.34 -2.74 -6.32
N ILE A 96 -5.16 -3.77 -6.22
CA ILE A 96 -5.04 -4.82 -5.21
C ILE A 96 -4.88 -6.16 -5.91
N GLY A 97 -3.71 -6.77 -5.76
CA GLY A 97 -3.45 -8.11 -6.28
C GLY A 97 -4.10 -9.17 -5.39
N ALA A 98 -5.12 -9.84 -5.92
CA ALA A 98 -5.78 -10.96 -5.26
C ALA A 98 -5.02 -12.30 -5.39
N TYR A 99 -3.99 -12.34 -6.26
CA TYR A 99 -3.21 -13.55 -6.50
C TYR A 99 -2.04 -13.65 -5.52
N PRO A 100 -1.76 -14.85 -4.98
CA PRO A 100 -0.55 -15.06 -4.19
C PRO A 100 0.66 -14.77 -5.09
N SER A 101 1.52 -13.86 -4.64
CA SER A 101 2.78 -13.61 -5.33
C SER A 101 3.57 -14.92 -5.40
N LEU A 102 3.92 -15.37 -6.60
CA LEU A 102 4.78 -16.52 -6.84
C LEU A 102 6.15 -16.22 -6.23
N LYS A 103 6.32 -16.55 -4.94
CA LYS A 103 7.60 -16.39 -4.27
C LYS A 103 8.59 -17.30 -4.99
N LYS A 104 9.71 -16.74 -5.47
CA LYS A 104 10.85 -17.55 -5.88
C LYS A 104 11.18 -18.49 -4.72
N ASN A 105 11.35 -19.77 -5.04
CA ASN A 105 11.80 -20.75 -4.06
C ASN A 105 13.06 -20.19 -3.39
N ARG A 106 13.05 -20.16 -2.05
CA ARG A 106 14.23 -19.77 -1.30
C ARG A 106 15.36 -20.73 -1.67
N PRO A 107 16.60 -20.25 -1.89
CA PRO A 107 17.72 -21.15 -2.07
C PRO A 107 17.80 -22.06 -0.84
N THR A 108 17.70 -23.37 -1.07
CA THR A 108 17.82 -24.39 -0.02
C THR A 108 19.23 -24.97 -0.05
N ILE A 109 19.81 -25.19 1.13
CA ILE A 109 21.10 -25.88 1.27
C ILE A 109 20.94 -27.37 0.94
N THR A 110 19.73 -27.90 1.07
CA THR A 110 19.38 -29.27 0.70
C THR A 110 18.72 -29.32 -0.68
N PRO A 111 18.83 -30.45 -1.41
CA PRO A 111 18.23 -30.61 -2.75
C PRO A 111 16.69 -30.63 -2.78
N GLY A 112 16.01 -30.28 -1.68
CA GLY A 112 14.58 -30.46 -1.50
C GLY A 112 14.21 -31.94 -1.29
N THR A 113 12.97 -32.30 -1.60
CA THR A 113 12.46 -33.67 -1.48
C THR A 113 13.10 -34.60 -2.51
N THR A 114 13.66 -35.71 -2.04
CA THR A 114 14.27 -36.75 -2.90
C THR A 114 13.26 -37.30 -3.91
N ASN A 115 13.64 -37.31 -5.18
CA ASN A 115 12.88 -38.01 -6.22
C ASN A 115 13.12 -39.52 -6.10
N TRP A 116 12.26 -40.18 -5.33
CA TRP A 116 12.34 -41.63 -5.08
C TRP A 116 12.26 -42.49 -6.33
N LYS A 117 11.55 -42.01 -7.38
CA LYS A 117 11.47 -42.73 -8.66
C LYS A 117 12.83 -42.74 -9.35
N LYS A 118 13.46 -41.57 -9.47
CA LYS A 118 14.83 -41.45 -10.01
C LYS A 118 15.86 -42.23 -9.19
N PHE A 119 15.74 -42.22 -7.86
CA PHE A 119 16.62 -43.01 -6.99
C PHE A 119 16.48 -44.52 -7.23
N LYS A 120 15.25 -45.01 -7.36
CA LYS A 120 14.97 -46.40 -7.68
C LYS A 120 15.59 -46.79 -9.03
N ASP A 121 15.43 -45.95 -10.04
CA ASP A 121 15.99 -46.18 -11.38
C ASP A 121 17.52 -46.26 -11.36
N ILE A 122 18.18 -45.49 -10.49
CA ILE A 122 19.65 -45.51 -10.31
C ILE A 122 20.12 -46.81 -9.64
N ILE A 123 19.41 -47.31 -8.62
CA ILE A 123 19.79 -48.54 -7.89
C ILE A 123 19.40 -49.82 -8.63
N SER A 124 18.44 -49.74 -9.56
CA SER A 124 17.96 -50.91 -10.32
C SER A 124 18.77 -51.19 -11.59
N ASN A 125 19.81 -50.40 -11.88
CA ASN A 125 20.83 -50.64 -12.90
C ASN A 125 22.15 -51.05 -12.22
#